data_AF-J9EH42-F1
#
_entry.id   AF-J9EH42-F1
#
_cell.length_a   1.000
_cell.length_b   1.000
_cell.length_c   1.000
_cell.angle_alpha   90.00
_cell.angle_beta   90.00
_cell.angle_gamma   90.00
#
_symmetry.space_group_name_H-M   'P 1'
#
loop_
_entity.id
_entity.type
_entity.pdbx_description
1 polymer ?
#
loop_
_entity_poly.entity_id
_entity_poly.type
_entity_poly.pdbx_seq_one_letter_code
_entity_poly.pdbx_strand_id
1 'polypeptide(L)'
;MSTSGIMILPFNISLQPHPFFELSVHRDNIVDDAMIALLSSKRMDLKKPLKVYFIGEEADDAGGVKKEFFMLLFQELLQAKYGMFTENEESHLIWFSGVETDPLSFKLVGMLCALAIYNSVLVDFPFPLALYKKILDVPLELEDLSELSPAEGRSLRSLLDYEDDNVEEIFCLTFMISVSLLGDSKDIELKANGAEIPVNQGNKLEFVQLYIKKRLEEGCYGEIDRQMRSFAEGFGSVMHSKIMNFFQPQELMEMVVGNENYDWNLFRK
;
A
#
# COMPACT_ATOMS: atom_id res chain seq x y z
N MET A 1 19.15 -56.46 -21.05
CA MET A 1 17.70 -56.24 -21.23
C MET A 1 17.23 -55.19 -20.23
N SER A 2 17.04 -53.97 -20.68
CA SER A 2 15.98 -53.06 -20.22
C SER A 2 15.94 -51.92 -21.22
N THR A 3 14.99 -52.02 -22.13
CA THR A 3 14.70 -51.06 -23.19
C THR A 3 14.07 -49.82 -22.58
N SER A 4 14.78 -48.69 -22.63
CA SER A 4 14.23 -47.37 -22.33
C SER A 4 13.18 -47.03 -23.39
N GLY A 5 11.91 -47.06 -23.01
CA GLY A 5 10.79 -46.67 -23.88
C GLY A 5 10.84 -45.16 -24.12
N ILE A 6 11.03 -44.78 -25.37
CA ILE A 6 10.81 -43.40 -25.83
C ILE A 6 9.30 -43.23 -25.99
N MET A 7 8.68 -42.44 -25.12
CA MET A 7 7.30 -42.01 -25.28
C MET A 7 7.27 -40.89 -26.32
N ILE A 8 6.82 -41.19 -27.54
CA ILE A 8 6.61 -40.18 -28.59
C ILE A 8 5.22 -39.58 -28.36
N LEU A 9 5.16 -38.31 -27.95
CA LEU A 9 3.92 -37.55 -27.90
C LEU A 9 3.50 -37.17 -29.35
N PRO A 10 2.25 -37.43 -29.77
CA PRO A 10 1.82 -37.28 -31.16
C PRO A 10 1.60 -35.83 -31.62
N PHE A 11 1.72 -34.88 -30.70
CA PHE A 11 1.55 -33.46 -30.98
C PHE A 11 2.88 -32.76 -30.77
N ASN A 12 3.27 -31.92 -31.73
CA ASN A 12 4.42 -31.04 -31.64
C ASN A 12 4.13 -29.90 -30.64
N ILE A 13 3.87 -30.25 -29.38
CA ILE A 13 3.62 -29.29 -28.30
C ILE A 13 4.98 -28.81 -27.84
N SER A 14 5.41 -27.70 -28.42
CA SER A 14 6.52 -26.91 -27.88
C SER A 14 6.04 -26.27 -26.57
N LEU A 15 6.18 -26.99 -25.45
CA LEU A 15 6.12 -26.40 -24.11
C LEU A 15 7.45 -25.68 -23.85
N GLN A 16 7.80 -24.69 -24.67
CA GLN A 16 8.89 -23.80 -24.34
C GLN A 16 8.37 -22.88 -23.22
N PRO A 17 8.89 -22.98 -21.99
CA PRO A 17 8.50 -22.04 -20.95
C PRO A 17 8.89 -20.64 -21.42
N HIS A 18 7.91 -19.75 -21.60
CA HIS A 18 8.21 -18.34 -21.87
C HIS A 18 9.04 -17.78 -20.72
N PRO A 19 10.25 -17.24 -21.00
CA PRO A 19 11.19 -16.83 -19.96
C PRO A 19 10.77 -15.55 -19.23
N PHE A 20 9.81 -14.80 -19.80
CA PHE A 20 9.31 -13.54 -19.29
C PHE A 20 7.83 -13.64 -18.91
N PHE A 21 7.40 -12.74 -18.03
CA PHE A 21 6.00 -12.38 -17.89
C PHE A 21 5.75 -11.20 -18.83
N GLU A 22 4.97 -11.42 -19.87
CA GLU A 22 4.72 -10.43 -20.90
C GLU A 22 3.37 -9.77 -20.67
N LEU A 23 3.36 -8.44 -20.64
CA LEU A 23 2.18 -7.63 -20.41
C LEU A 23 2.01 -6.66 -21.58
N SER A 24 0.95 -6.81 -22.35
CA SER A 24 0.61 -5.93 -23.46
C SER A 24 -0.55 -5.02 -23.06
N VAL A 25 -0.35 -3.70 -23.13
CA VAL A 25 -1.31 -2.68 -22.68
C VAL A 25 -1.54 -1.59 -23.73
N HIS A 26 -2.74 -1.03 -23.75
CA HIS A 26 -3.02 0.25 -24.39
C HIS A 26 -2.79 1.38 -23.39
N ARG A 27 -2.23 2.51 -23.85
CA ARG A 27 -2.03 3.70 -23.00
C ARG A 27 -3.34 4.22 -22.42
N ASP A 28 -4.37 4.29 -23.26
CA ASP A 28 -5.69 4.81 -22.89
C ASP A 28 -6.49 3.86 -21.97
N ASN A 29 -6.01 2.63 -21.76
CA ASN A 29 -6.68 1.60 -20.97
C ASN A 29 -5.72 0.86 -20.01
N ILE A 30 -4.67 1.56 -19.55
CA ILE A 30 -3.53 0.93 -18.87
C ILE A 30 -3.92 0.14 -17.62
N VAL A 31 -4.87 0.66 -16.83
CA VAL A 31 -5.34 0.00 -15.60
C VAL A 31 -6.08 -1.28 -15.95
N ASP A 32 -7.13 -1.21 -16.76
CA ASP A 32 -7.96 -2.38 -17.05
C ASP A 32 -7.16 -3.48 -17.75
N ASP A 33 -6.30 -3.13 -18.70
CA ASP A 33 -5.42 -4.08 -19.39
C ASP A 33 -4.44 -4.76 -18.42
N ALA A 34 -3.84 -4.01 -17.50
CA ALA A 34 -2.95 -4.57 -16.46
C ALA A 34 -3.71 -5.51 -15.51
N MET A 35 -4.92 -5.14 -15.10
CA MET A 35 -5.76 -5.92 -14.20
C MET A 35 -6.17 -7.25 -14.86
N ILE A 36 -6.59 -7.21 -16.13
CA ILE A 36 -6.92 -8.40 -16.92
C ILE A 36 -5.71 -9.31 -17.06
N ALA A 37 -4.52 -8.75 -17.35
CA ALA A 37 -3.29 -9.51 -17.48
C ALA A 37 -2.91 -10.23 -16.17
N LEU A 38 -3.02 -9.55 -15.02
CA LEU A 38 -2.77 -10.15 -13.71
C LEU A 38 -3.77 -11.26 -13.39
N LEU A 39 -5.06 -11.06 -13.64
CA LEU A 39 -6.09 -12.06 -13.41
C LEU A 39 -5.93 -13.30 -14.30
N SER A 40 -5.40 -13.11 -15.50
CA SER A 40 -5.15 -14.18 -16.47
C SER A 40 -3.81 -14.90 -16.23
N SER A 41 -2.93 -14.32 -15.42
CA SER A 41 -1.58 -14.86 -15.17
C SER A 41 -1.59 -16.06 -14.22
N LYS A 42 -0.64 -16.99 -14.41
CA LYS A 42 -0.40 -18.04 -13.41
C LYS A 42 0.54 -17.51 -12.35
N ARG A 43 0.45 -18.04 -11.13
CA ARG A 43 1.37 -17.69 -10.02
C ARG A 43 2.86 -17.82 -10.37
N MET A 44 3.23 -18.70 -11.31
CA MET A 44 4.62 -18.86 -11.74
C MET A 44 5.06 -17.76 -12.71
N ASP A 45 4.13 -17.15 -13.44
CA ASP A 45 4.43 -16.08 -14.39
C ASP A 45 4.84 -14.81 -13.63
N LEU A 46 4.16 -14.48 -12.53
CA LEU A 46 4.47 -13.34 -11.67
C LEU A 46 5.89 -13.35 -11.07
N LYS A 47 6.60 -14.48 -11.18
CA LYS A 47 7.99 -14.67 -10.72
C LYS A 47 9.01 -14.55 -11.85
N LYS A 48 8.57 -14.36 -13.08
CA LYS A 48 9.45 -14.14 -14.22
C LYS A 48 9.76 -12.65 -14.33
N PRO A 49 10.90 -12.28 -14.93
CA PRO A 49 11.14 -10.89 -15.27
C PRO A 49 10.00 -10.38 -16.16
N LEU A 50 9.47 -9.21 -15.81
CA LEU A 50 8.42 -8.53 -16.56
C LEU A 50 9.01 -7.97 -17.85
N LYS A 51 8.23 -8.05 -18.93
CA LYS A 51 8.37 -7.27 -20.16
C LYS A 51 7.04 -6.62 -20.45
N VAL A 52 7.07 -5.33 -20.74
CA VAL A 52 5.86 -4.56 -21.07
C VAL A 52 5.92 -4.13 -22.52
N TYR A 53 4.78 -4.24 -23.21
CA TYR A 53 4.59 -3.78 -24.58
C TYR A 53 3.40 -2.83 -24.65
N PHE A 54 3.63 -1.59 -25.12
CA PHE A 54 2.53 -0.71 -25.50
C PHE A 54 2.04 -1.10 -26.89
N ILE A 55 0.75 -1.47 -26.98
CA ILE A 55 0.17 -1.98 -28.22
C ILE A 55 0.19 -0.88 -29.29
N GLY A 56 0.82 -1.17 -30.43
CA GLY A 56 0.97 -0.23 -31.54
C GLY A 56 2.27 0.58 -31.52
N GLU A 57 3.16 0.34 -30.55
CA GLU A 57 4.44 1.03 -30.43
C GLU A 57 5.62 0.04 -30.64
N GLU A 58 6.59 0.44 -31.48
CA GLU A 58 7.87 -0.29 -31.58
C GLU A 58 8.81 0.22 -30.48
N ALA A 59 8.89 -0.52 -29.38
CA ALA A 59 9.85 -0.26 -28.31
C ALA A 59 10.64 -1.53 -27.97
N ASP A 60 11.97 -1.45 -28.03
CA ASP A 60 12.86 -2.49 -27.53
C ASP A 60 13.07 -2.26 -26.02
N ASP A 61 12.66 -3.22 -25.18
CA ASP A 61 12.62 -3.07 -23.72
C ASP A 61 14.03 -3.10 -23.12
N ALA A 62 14.72 -1.95 -23.15
CA ALA A 62 15.93 -1.69 -22.38
C ALA A 62 15.63 -1.15 -20.96
N GLY A 63 14.43 -1.40 -20.41
CA GLY A 63 14.00 -1.00 -19.06
C GLY A 63 13.18 0.30 -18.98
N GLY A 64 13.25 1.17 -19.99
CA GLY A 64 12.49 2.42 -20.03
C GLY A 64 10.97 2.21 -20.08
N VAL A 65 10.52 1.23 -20.87
CA VAL A 65 9.09 0.93 -21.07
C VAL A 65 8.43 0.49 -19.76
N LYS A 66 9.12 -0.34 -18.96
CA LYS A 66 8.60 -0.78 -17.66
C LYS A 66 8.44 0.35 -16.67
N LYS A 67 9.42 1.25 -16.60
CA LYS A 67 9.36 2.42 -15.73
C LYS A 67 8.19 3.33 -16.13
N GLU A 68 8.04 3.58 -17.42
CA GLU A 68 6.92 4.37 -17.95
C GLU A 68 5.58 3.71 -17.64
N PHE A 69 5.45 2.40 -17.86
CA PHE A 69 4.25 1.64 -17.55
C PHE A 69 3.81 1.81 -16.08
N PHE A 70 4.71 1.54 -15.13
CA PHE A 70 4.35 1.68 -13.72
C PHE A 70 4.02 3.13 -13.36
N MET A 71 4.79 4.10 -13.86
CA MET A 71 4.51 5.52 -13.62
C MET A 71 3.11 5.92 -14.08
N LEU A 72 2.74 5.60 -15.33
CA LEU A 72 1.41 5.91 -15.87
C LEU A 72 0.31 5.15 -15.12
N LEU A 73 0.52 3.87 -14.82
CA LEU A 73 -0.44 3.03 -14.12
C LEU A 73 -0.76 3.56 -12.72
N PHE A 74 0.27 3.90 -11.94
CA PHE A 74 0.07 4.41 -10.59
C PHE A 74 -0.52 5.82 -10.60
N GLN A 75 -0.08 6.72 -11.49
CA GLN A 75 -0.73 8.04 -11.65
C GLN A 75 -2.22 7.93 -11.97
N GLU A 76 -2.60 6.93 -12.78
CA GLU A 76 -3.98 6.68 -13.13
C GLU A 76 -4.77 6.09 -11.95
N LEU A 77 -4.21 5.14 -11.20
CA LEU A 77 -4.83 4.56 -10.00
C LEU A 77 -5.09 5.57 -8.86
N LEU A 78 -4.35 6.68 -8.82
CA LEU A 78 -4.56 7.76 -7.85
C LEU A 78 -5.71 8.70 -8.23
N GLN A 79 -6.28 8.57 -9.43
CA GLN A 79 -7.41 9.41 -9.84
C GLN A 79 -8.66 9.09 -9.01
N ALA A 80 -9.38 10.14 -8.61
CA ALA A 80 -10.58 10.04 -7.77
C ALA A 80 -11.66 9.11 -8.34
N LYS A 81 -11.69 8.91 -9.67
CA LYS A 81 -12.62 8.00 -10.36
C LYS A 81 -12.51 6.54 -9.91
N TYR A 82 -11.33 6.10 -9.44
CA TYR A 82 -11.14 4.75 -8.91
C TYR A 82 -11.55 4.65 -7.44
N GLY A 83 -11.59 5.78 -6.72
CA GLY A 83 -12.02 5.83 -5.32
C GLY A 83 -11.18 4.96 -4.37
N MET A 84 -9.95 4.59 -4.74
CA MET A 84 -9.13 3.65 -3.96
C MET A 84 -8.39 4.32 -2.82
N PHE A 85 -7.89 5.53 -3.06
CA PHE A 85 -7.05 6.27 -2.13
C PHE A 85 -7.50 7.71 -1.98
N THR A 86 -7.18 8.32 -0.84
CA THR A 86 -7.40 9.72 -0.53
C THR A 86 -6.06 10.36 -0.16
N GLU A 87 -5.81 11.55 -0.68
CA GLU A 87 -4.63 12.35 -0.35
C GLU A 87 -4.90 13.21 0.89
N ASN A 88 -3.91 13.32 1.77
CA ASN A 88 -3.89 14.33 2.82
C ASN A 88 -3.29 15.63 2.28
N GLU A 89 -4.01 16.75 2.44
CA GLU A 89 -3.61 18.04 1.86
C GLU A 89 -2.31 18.63 2.45
N GLU A 90 -1.94 18.28 3.68
CA GLU A 90 -0.74 18.83 4.34
C GLU A 90 0.50 17.99 4.02
N SER A 91 0.40 16.66 4.05
CA SER A 91 1.54 15.76 3.82
C SER A 91 1.71 15.36 2.35
N HIS A 92 0.68 15.53 1.52
CA HIS A 92 0.58 14.97 0.16
C HIS A 92 0.69 13.43 0.11
N LEU A 93 0.59 12.78 1.26
CA LEU A 93 0.59 11.33 1.35
C LEU A 93 -0.81 10.79 1.14
N ILE A 94 -0.88 9.59 0.57
CA ILE A 94 -2.13 8.90 0.30
C ILE A 94 -2.41 7.82 1.33
N TRP A 95 -3.68 7.60 1.60
CA TRP A 95 -4.17 6.47 2.40
C TRP A 95 -5.37 5.81 1.75
N PHE A 96 -5.73 4.63 2.26
CA PHE A 96 -6.93 3.92 1.83
C PHE A 96 -8.16 4.80 2.03
N SER A 97 -9.02 4.88 1.01
CA SER A 97 -10.15 5.83 0.98
C SER A 97 -11.28 5.45 1.93
N GLY A 98 -11.37 4.18 2.32
CA GLY A 98 -12.52 3.60 3.01
C GLY A 98 -13.80 3.46 2.14
N VAL A 99 -13.77 3.92 0.89
CA VAL A 99 -14.93 3.79 0.00
C VAL A 99 -15.16 2.32 -0.34
N GLU A 100 -16.40 1.87 -0.19
CA GLU A 100 -16.77 0.51 -0.55
C GLU A 100 -16.48 0.27 -2.04
N THR A 101 -15.54 -0.65 -2.28
CA THR A 101 -15.00 -0.99 -3.59
C THR A 101 -14.67 -2.48 -3.58
N ASP A 102 -14.54 -3.05 -4.77
CA ASP A 102 -14.28 -4.48 -4.93
C ASP A 102 -12.92 -4.87 -4.28
N PRO A 103 -12.87 -5.84 -3.35
CA PRO A 103 -11.63 -6.24 -2.69
C PRO A 103 -10.52 -6.71 -3.65
N LEU A 104 -10.91 -7.23 -4.82
CA LEU A 104 -9.96 -7.65 -5.84
C LEU A 104 -9.11 -6.48 -6.36
N SER A 105 -9.67 -5.27 -6.40
CA SER A 105 -8.96 -4.09 -6.89
C SER A 105 -7.73 -3.79 -6.05
N PHE A 106 -7.89 -3.73 -4.72
CA PHE A 106 -6.75 -3.51 -3.82
C PHE A 106 -5.74 -4.64 -3.87
N LYS A 107 -6.21 -5.89 -4.00
CA LYS A 107 -5.32 -7.04 -4.16
C LYS A 107 -4.46 -6.92 -5.42
N LEU A 108 -5.05 -6.54 -6.54
CA LEU A 108 -4.30 -6.37 -7.78
C LEU A 108 -3.34 -5.18 -7.72
N VAL A 109 -3.71 -4.07 -7.06
CA VAL A 109 -2.76 -2.97 -6.80
C VAL A 109 -1.59 -3.42 -5.91
N GLY A 110 -1.85 -4.20 -4.87
CA GLY A 110 -0.79 -4.80 -4.05
C GLY A 110 0.15 -5.69 -4.88
N MET A 111 -0.38 -6.48 -5.81
CA MET A 111 0.41 -7.28 -6.75
C MET A 111 1.26 -6.41 -7.68
N LEU A 112 0.72 -5.29 -8.18
CA LEU A 112 1.44 -4.34 -9.02
C LEU A 112 2.61 -3.68 -8.28
N CYS A 113 2.40 -3.24 -7.03
CA CYS A 113 3.47 -2.69 -6.19
C CYS A 113 4.59 -3.72 -5.99
N ALA A 114 4.24 -4.96 -5.67
CA ALA A 114 5.21 -6.02 -5.52
C ALA A 114 5.94 -6.36 -6.83
N LEU A 115 5.26 -6.33 -7.97
CA LEU A 115 5.88 -6.54 -9.28
C LEU A 115 6.87 -5.43 -9.63
N ALA A 116 6.60 -4.17 -9.27
CA ALA A 116 7.53 -3.07 -9.46
C ALA A 116 8.83 -3.32 -8.69
N ILE A 117 8.73 -3.68 -7.40
CA ILE A 117 9.89 -4.05 -6.57
C ILE A 117 10.65 -5.23 -7.16
N TYR A 118 9.93 -6.31 -7.51
CA TYR A 118 10.54 -7.53 -8.06
C TYR A 118 11.33 -7.26 -9.35
N ASN A 119 10.88 -6.28 -10.14
CA ASN A 119 11.53 -5.87 -11.39
C ASN A 119 12.48 -4.68 -11.23
N SER A 120 12.81 -4.29 -9.99
CA SER A 120 13.69 -3.17 -9.67
C SER A 120 13.27 -1.86 -10.32
N VAL A 121 11.96 -1.63 -10.41
CA VAL A 121 11.38 -0.37 -10.88
C VAL A 121 10.97 0.45 -9.67
N LEU A 122 11.60 1.61 -9.52
CA LEU A 122 11.20 2.59 -8.52
C LEU A 122 9.89 3.26 -8.96
N VAL A 123 8.98 3.40 -8.01
CA VAL A 123 7.68 4.02 -8.20
C VAL A 123 7.52 5.10 -7.16
N ASP A 124 7.12 6.29 -7.62
CA ASP A 124 6.72 7.37 -6.74
C ASP A 124 5.28 7.11 -6.25
N PHE A 125 5.18 6.32 -5.19
CA PHE A 125 3.92 5.95 -4.56
C PHE A 125 3.89 6.57 -3.16
N PRO A 126 3.14 7.67 -2.95
CA PRO A 126 3.28 8.53 -1.77
C PRO A 126 2.57 7.94 -0.53
N PHE A 127 2.77 6.66 -0.24
CA PHE A 127 2.30 6.04 0.99
C PHE A 127 3.23 6.38 2.16
N PRO A 128 2.69 6.60 3.36
CA PRO A 128 3.48 6.73 4.58
C PRO A 128 4.16 5.40 4.95
N LEU A 129 5.16 5.46 5.84
CA LEU A 129 5.81 4.30 6.45
C LEU A 129 4.80 3.31 7.07
N ALA A 130 3.66 3.84 7.54
CA ALA A 130 2.54 3.07 8.07
C ALA A 130 2.10 1.91 7.15
N LEU A 131 2.07 2.08 5.83
CA LEU A 131 1.70 1.00 4.90
C LEU A 131 2.65 -0.19 5.05
N TYR A 132 3.96 0.09 5.06
CA TYR A 132 5.01 -0.91 5.09
C TYR A 132 5.06 -1.61 6.45
N LYS A 133 4.82 -0.87 7.54
CA LYS A 133 4.58 -1.47 8.86
C LYS A 133 3.43 -2.47 8.82
N LYS A 134 2.29 -2.11 8.20
CA LYS A 134 1.13 -3.00 8.12
C LYS A 134 1.38 -4.24 7.25
N ILE A 135 2.14 -4.13 6.17
CA ILE A 135 2.57 -5.28 5.36
C ILE A 135 3.45 -6.25 6.18
N LEU A 136 4.27 -5.72 7.09
CA LEU A 136 5.20 -6.47 7.93
C LEU A 136 4.63 -6.82 9.32
N ASP A 137 3.33 -6.58 9.56
CA ASP A 137 2.66 -6.82 10.85
C ASP A 137 3.31 -6.09 12.04
N VAL A 138 3.81 -4.88 11.80
CA VAL A 138 4.36 -3.98 12.83
C VAL A 138 3.26 -3.04 13.33
N PRO A 139 3.09 -2.85 14.65
CA PRO A 139 2.12 -1.92 15.22
C PRO A 139 2.33 -0.47 14.77
N LEU A 140 1.22 0.24 14.60
CA LEU A 140 1.21 1.67 14.30
C LEU A 140 1.21 2.51 15.59
N GLU A 141 1.90 3.63 15.53
CA GLU A 141 2.15 4.57 16.62
C GLU A 141 1.78 6.00 16.19
N LEU A 142 1.92 6.96 17.10
CA LEU A 142 1.53 8.35 16.84
C LEU A 142 2.39 8.98 15.72
N GLU A 143 3.64 8.55 15.59
CA GLU A 143 4.57 8.95 14.53
C GLU A 143 4.01 8.62 13.15
N ASP A 144 3.38 7.45 12.99
CA ASP A 144 2.82 7.00 11.71
C ASP A 144 1.61 7.86 11.32
N LEU A 145 0.77 8.23 12.30
CA LEU A 145 -0.33 9.18 12.06
C LEU A 145 0.19 10.58 11.80
N SER A 146 1.26 11.00 12.47
CA SER A 146 1.87 12.32 12.29
C SER A 146 2.51 12.48 10.92
N GLU A 147 3.05 11.41 10.35
CA GLU A 147 3.54 11.37 8.97
C GLU A 147 2.39 11.57 7.97
N LEU A 148 1.32 10.78 8.10
CA LEU A 148 0.15 10.87 7.21
C LEU A 148 -0.62 12.19 7.38
N SER A 149 -0.83 12.63 8.62
CA SER A 149 -1.66 13.77 9.00
C SER A 149 -0.99 14.58 10.10
N PRO A 150 -0.11 15.53 9.75
CA PRO A 150 0.69 16.27 10.72
C PRO A 150 -0.17 17.10 11.69
N ALA A 151 -1.30 17.66 11.26
CA ALA A 151 -2.24 18.36 12.13
C ALA A 151 -2.86 17.45 13.22
N GLU A 152 -3.31 16.25 12.85
CA GLU A 152 -3.82 15.25 13.82
C GLU A 152 -2.69 14.84 14.77
N GLY A 153 -1.49 14.57 14.23
CA GLY A 153 -0.29 14.22 14.99
C GLY A 153 0.09 15.26 16.05
N ARG A 154 0.17 16.55 15.67
CA ARG A 154 0.46 17.65 16.60
C ARG A 154 -0.59 17.75 17.72
N SER A 155 -1.87 17.58 17.38
CA SER A 155 -2.97 17.70 18.33
C SER A 155 -2.94 16.60 19.38
N LEU A 156 -2.75 15.35 18.97
CA LEU A 156 -2.64 14.21 19.87
C LEU A 156 -1.35 14.24 20.69
N ARG A 157 -0.24 14.70 20.10
CA ARG A 157 1.01 14.93 20.84
C ARG A 157 0.83 15.97 21.94
N SER A 158 0.15 17.08 21.63
CA SER A 158 -0.16 18.13 22.61
C SER A 158 -1.00 17.60 23.77
N LEU A 159 -1.95 16.70 23.50
CA LEU A 159 -2.72 16.00 24.54
C LEU A 159 -1.83 15.11 25.42
N LEU A 160 -0.95 14.31 24.82
CA LEU A 160 -0.04 13.43 25.57
C LEU A 160 0.95 14.20 26.44
N ASP A 161 1.50 15.30 25.91
CA ASP A 161 2.51 16.12 26.57
C ASP A 161 1.91 17.04 27.65
N TYR A 162 0.58 17.16 27.72
CA TYR A 162 -0.09 18.00 28.72
C TYR A 162 -0.03 17.36 30.11
N GLU A 163 0.60 18.02 31.10
CA GLU A 163 0.87 17.45 32.42
C GLU A 163 -0.11 17.89 33.52
N ASP A 164 -0.84 19.00 33.35
CA ASP A 164 -1.72 19.51 34.41
C ASP A 164 -2.99 18.64 34.59
N ASP A 165 -3.53 18.60 35.81
CA ASP A 165 -4.67 17.73 36.18
C ASP A 165 -6.02 18.13 35.53
N ASN A 166 -6.08 19.23 34.77
CA ASN A 166 -7.28 19.79 34.16
C ASN A 166 -7.43 19.45 32.65
N VAL A 167 -6.89 18.32 32.18
CA VAL A 167 -7.04 17.83 30.79
C VAL A 167 -8.49 17.90 30.30
N GLU A 168 -9.43 17.43 31.12
CA GLU A 168 -10.85 17.36 30.77
C GLU A 168 -11.42 18.74 30.44
N GLU A 169 -11.07 19.76 31.21
CA GLU A 169 -11.54 21.14 31.06
C GLU A 169 -10.88 21.87 29.89
N ILE A 170 -9.60 21.56 29.61
CA ILE A 170 -8.81 22.23 28.58
C ILE A 170 -9.10 21.64 27.19
N PHE A 171 -9.20 20.32 27.08
CA PHE A 171 -9.38 19.64 25.81
C PHE A 171 -10.85 19.36 25.48
N CYS A 172 -11.71 19.21 26.50
CA CYS A 172 -13.14 18.93 26.33
C CYS A 172 -13.42 17.74 25.38
N LEU A 173 -12.56 16.72 25.43
CA LEU A 173 -12.67 15.52 24.59
C LEU A 173 -13.39 14.40 25.36
N THR A 174 -14.16 13.60 24.63
CA THR A 174 -14.63 12.29 25.07
C THR A 174 -14.04 11.22 24.16
N PHE A 175 -14.32 9.93 24.37
CA PHE A 175 -13.89 8.85 23.49
C PHE A 175 -14.71 8.80 22.18
N MET A 176 -14.88 9.96 21.55
CA MET A 176 -15.57 10.21 20.29
C MET A 176 -14.62 10.86 19.32
N ILE A 177 -14.64 10.40 18.06
CA ILE A 177 -13.90 11.05 16.98
C ILE A 177 -14.79 11.22 15.76
N SER A 178 -14.48 12.23 14.94
CA SER A 178 -15.10 12.44 13.64
C SER A 178 -14.18 11.89 12.54
N VAL A 179 -14.65 10.91 11.79
CA VAL A 179 -13.92 10.32 10.65
C VAL A 179 -14.61 10.72 9.35
N SER A 180 -13.84 11.22 8.38
CA SER A 180 -14.37 11.55 7.05
C SER A 180 -14.46 10.30 6.18
N LEU A 181 -15.63 10.08 5.57
CA LEU A 181 -15.88 9.03 4.59
C LEU A 181 -16.75 9.62 3.47
N LEU A 182 -16.28 9.56 2.22
CA LEU A 182 -16.99 10.10 1.05
C LEU A 182 -17.34 11.60 1.14
N GLY A 183 -16.53 12.38 1.86
CA GLY A 183 -16.78 13.81 2.09
C GLY A 183 -17.78 14.10 3.22
N ASP A 184 -18.40 13.08 3.80
CA ASP A 184 -19.23 13.21 5.00
C ASP A 184 -18.42 12.92 6.26
N SER A 185 -18.64 13.71 7.30
CA SER A 185 -18.08 13.43 8.63
C SER A 185 -19.00 12.50 9.41
N LYS A 186 -18.44 11.46 10.02
CA LYS A 186 -19.15 10.51 10.90
C LYS A 186 -18.53 10.51 12.28
N ASP A 187 -19.36 10.75 13.29
CA ASP A 187 -18.94 10.67 14.69
C ASP A 187 -19.05 9.23 15.18
N ILE A 188 -17.97 8.76 15.82
CA ILE A 188 -17.83 7.34 16.19
C ILE A 188 -17.23 7.23 17.59
N GLU A 189 -17.85 6.37 18.40
CA GLU A 189 -17.31 5.97 19.69
C GLU A 189 -16.07 5.07 19.51
N LEU A 190 -14.96 5.44 20.15
CA LEU A 190 -13.73 4.67 20.18
C LEU A 190 -13.83 3.42 21.07
N LYS A 191 -14.75 3.45 22.05
CA LYS A 191 -15.06 2.34 22.96
C LYS A 191 -16.50 2.45 23.45
N ALA A 192 -17.02 1.40 24.09
CA ALA A 192 -18.39 1.37 24.58
C ALA A 192 -18.69 2.54 25.54
N ASN A 193 -19.78 3.26 25.26
CA ASN A 193 -20.19 4.49 25.96
C ASN A 193 -19.15 5.61 25.84
N GLY A 194 -18.42 5.66 24.73
CA GLY A 194 -17.30 6.57 24.53
C GLY A 194 -17.71 8.04 24.63
N ALA A 195 -18.94 8.37 24.24
CA ALA A 195 -19.51 9.70 24.34
C ALA A 195 -19.67 10.21 25.79
N GLU A 196 -19.78 9.30 26.76
CA GLU A 196 -19.98 9.63 28.19
C GLU A 196 -18.66 9.58 28.98
N ILE A 197 -17.55 9.19 28.34
CA ILE A 197 -16.25 9.00 29.00
C ILE A 197 -15.34 10.17 28.63
N PRO A 198 -15.10 11.13 29.54
CA PRO A 198 -14.18 12.23 29.29
C PRO A 198 -12.74 11.73 29.22
N VAL A 199 -11.95 12.39 28.38
CA VAL A 199 -10.50 12.21 28.31
C VAL A 199 -9.84 13.00 29.45
N ASN A 200 -8.99 12.34 30.21
CA ASN A 200 -8.29 12.88 31.37
C ASN A 200 -6.86 12.31 31.45
N GLN A 201 -6.10 12.71 32.47
CA GLN A 201 -4.71 12.26 32.65
C GLN A 201 -4.55 10.74 32.71
N GLY A 202 -5.51 10.02 33.31
CA GLY A 202 -5.45 8.58 33.48
C GLY A 202 -5.74 7.78 32.22
N ASN A 203 -6.37 8.36 31.21
CA ASN A 203 -6.85 7.64 30.02
C ASN A 203 -6.44 8.27 28.67
N LYS A 204 -5.74 9.42 28.66
CA LYS A 204 -5.30 10.08 27.41
C LYS A 204 -4.45 9.18 26.50
N LEU A 205 -3.63 8.29 27.07
CA LEU A 205 -2.85 7.33 26.31
C LEU A 205 -3.75 6.31 25.58
N GLU A 206 -4.76 5.79 26.27
CA GLU A 206 -5.76 4.88 25.69
C GLU A 206 -6.54 5.58 24.58
N PHE A 207 -6.96 6.84 24.79
CA PHE A 207 -7.63 7.64 23.78
C PHE A 207 -6.80 7.74 22.50
N VAL A 208 -5.51 8.10 22.60
CA VAL A 208 -4.61 8.22 21.45
C VAL A 208 -4.41 6.88 20.74
N GLN A 209 -4.23 5.79 21.48
CA GLN A 209 -4.08 4.45 20.88
C GLN A 209 -5.33 4.03 20.09
N LEU A 210 -6.51 4.25 20.66
CA LEU A 210 -7.77 3.95 19.97
C LEU A 210 -8.00 4.88 18.78
N TYR A 211 -7.61 6.16 18.90
CA TYR A 211 -7.65 7.12 17.80
C TYR A 211 -6.83 6.63 16.61
N ILE A 212 -5.56 6.28 16.83
CA ILE A 212 -4.65 5.79 15.77
C ILE A 212 -5.22 4.54 15.10
N LYS A 213 -5.65 3.57 15.91
CA LYS A 213 -6.27 2.34 15.41
C LYS A 213 -7.50 2.63 14.56
N LYS A 214 -8.39 3.50 15.03
CA LYS A 214 -9.62 3.85 14.32
C LYS A 214 -9.31 4.59 13.02
N ARG A 215 -8.34 5.50 13.04
CA ARG A 215 -8.00 6.39 11.93
C ARG A 215 -7.19 5.70 10.83
N LEU A 216 -6.21 4.86 11.20
CA LEU A 216 -5.27 4.24 10.26
C LEU A 216 -5.63 2.79 9.93
N GLU A 217 -6.25 2.05 10.85
CA GLU A 217 -6.47 0.61 10.66
C GLU A 217 -7.93 0.28 10.35
N GLU A 218 -8.90 0.85 11.07
CA GLU A 218 -10.29 0.39 10.96
C GLU A 218 -11.13 1.25 9.99
N GLY A 219 -11.01 2.58 10.05
CA GLY A 219 -12.02 3.49 9.52
C GLY A 219 -13.33 3.45 10.32
N CYS A 220 -14.43 3.83 9.69
CA CYS A 220 -15.74 3.90 10.32
C CYS A 220 -16.30 2.52 10.71
N TYR A 221 -16.25 1.58 9.76
CA TYR A 221 -16.90 0.28 9.77
C TYR A 221 -15.93 -0.87 9.43
N GLY A 222 -14.63 -0.68 9.63
CA GLY A 222 -13.59 -1.69 9.34
C GLY A 222 -13.19 -1.77 7.86
N GLU A 223 -13.57 -0.79 7.05
CA GLU A 223 -13.28 -0.73 5.63
C GLU A 223 -11.78 -0.61 5.35
N ILE A 224 -11.05 0.20 6.10
CA ILE A 224 -9.61 0.42 5.89
C ILE A 224 -8.87 -0.90 6.08
N ASP A 225 -9.24 -1.66 7.12
CA ASP A 225 -8.68 -2.97 7.43
C ASP A 225 -8.94 -3.96 6.28
N ARG A 226 -10.16 -4.00 5.73
CA ARG A 226 -10.48 -4.88 4.58
C ARG A 226 -9.67 -4.51 3.34
N GLN A 227 -9.56 -3.23 3.02
CA GLN A 227 -8.83 -2.73 1.85
C GLN A 227 -7.33 -3.02 1.99
N MET A 228 -6.77 -2.71 3.15
CA MET A 228 -5.36 -2.94 3.47
C MET A 228 -5.00 -4.42 3.51
N ARG A 229 -5.85 -5.28 4.08
CA ARG A 229 -5.64 -6.75 4.05
C ARG A 229 -5.65 -7.28 2.62
N SER A 230 -6.55 -6.79 1.77
CA SER A 230 -6.61 -7.19 0.36
C SER A 230 -5.34 -6.77 -0.37
N PHE A 231 -4.89 -5.52 -0.16
CA PHE A 231 -3.62 -5.03 -0.68
C PHE A 231 -2.43 -5.88 -0.22
N ALA A 232 -2.30 -6.12 1.08
CA ALA A 232 -1.20 -6.89 1.65
C ALA A 232 -1.19 -8.35 1.15
N GLU A 233 -2.37 -8.97 0.98
CA GLU A 233 -2.49 -10.30 0.38
C GLU A 233 -1.97 -10.32 -1.06
N GLY A 234 -2.34 -9.30 -1.85
CA GLY A 234 -1.84 -9.10 -3.21
C GLY A 234 -0.32 -8.96 -3.26
N PHE A 235 0.21 -8.07 -2.43
CA PHE A 235 1.64 -7.81 -2.32
C PHE A 235 2.43 -9.07 -1.96
N GLY A 236 1.99 -9.79 -0.92
CA GLY A 236 2.60 -11.03 -0.45
C GLY A 236 2.43 -12.23 -1.40
N SER A 237 1.52 -12.15 -2.38
CA SER A 237 1.36 -13.21 -3.38
C SER A 237 2.47 -13.22 -4.45
N VAL A 238 3.10 -12.06 -4.67
CA VAL A 238 4.23 -11.88 -5.60
C VAL A 238 5.55 -11.93 -4.84
N MET A 239 5.66 -11.21 -3.71
CA MET A 239 6.86 -11.22 -2.86
C MET A 239 6.98 -12.56 -2.11
N HIS A 240 8.18 -13.14 -2.08
CA HIS A 240 8.41 -14.38 -1.33
C HIS A 240 8.32 -14.14 0.18
N SER A 241 7.35 -14.78 0.84
CA SER A 241 7.07 -14.59 2.29
C SER A 241 8.28 -14.74 3.21
N LYS A 242 9.27 -15.56 2.86
CA LYS A 242 10.45 -15.79 3.70
C LYS A 242 11.43 -14.61 3.75
N ILE A 243 11.55 -13.83 2.66
CA ILE A 243 12.48 -12.70 2.65
C ILE A 243 11.86 -11.46 3.29
N MET A 244 10.53 -11.33 3.17
CA MET A 244 9.74 -10.26 3.79
C MET A 244 9.98 -10.14 5.30
N ASN A 245 10.12 -11.26 5.99
CA ASN A 245 10.33 -11.31 7.45
C ASN A 245 11.67 -10.70 7.92
N PHE A 246 12.61 -10.41 7.01
CA PHE A 246 13.90 -9.81 7.36
C PHE A 246 13.95 -8.30 7.16
N PHE A 247 12.98 -7.73 6.45
CA PHE A 247 12.95 -6.29 6.18
C PHE A 247 12.47 -5.52 7.41
N GLN A 248 13.11 -4.39 7.66
CA GLN A 248 12.49 -3.31 8.41
C GLN A 248 11.52 -2.54 7.51
N PRO A 249 10.47 -1.91 8.07
CA PRO A 249 9.52 -1.11 7.29
C PRO A 249 10.20 -0.06 6.39
N GLN A 250 11.23 0.60 6.90
CA GLN A 250 12.00 1.60 6.16
C GLN A 250 12.73 1.00 4.95
N GLU A 251 13.36 -0.17 5.12
CA GLU A 251 14.07 -0.85 4.03
C GLU A 251 13.09 -1.31 2.93
N LEU A 252 11.90 -1.78 3.32
CA LEU A 252 10.86 -2.14 2.36
C LEU A 252 10.33 -0.93 1.59
N MET A 253 10.14 0.20 2.27
CA MET A 253 9.76 1.46 1.64
C MET A 253 10.82 1.92 0.63
N GLU A 254 12.09 1.91 1.02
CA GLU A 254 13.21 2.30 0.15
C GLU A 254 13.35 1.42 -1.10
N MET A 255 12.91 0.15 -1.04
CA MET A 255 12.84 -0.70 -2.24
C MET A 255 11.76 -0.27 -3.24
N VAL A 256 10.70 0.42 -2.78
CA VAL A 256 9.60 0.91 -3.62
C VAL A 256 9.94 2.28 -4.19
N VAL A 257 10.24 3.24 -3.32
CA VAL A 257 10.40 4.65 -3.72
C VAL A 257 11.85 4.98 -4.11
N GLY A 258 12.80 4.14 -3.71
CA GLY A 258 14.23 4.39 -3.84
C GLY A 258 14.79 5.06 -2.59
N ASN A 259 16.10 5.28 -2.59
CA ASN A 259 16.79 5.98 -1.52
C ASN A 259 17.71 7.05 -2.13
N GLU A 260 17.52 8.31 -1.73
CA GLU A 260 18.35 9.45 -2.12
C GLU A 260 19.40 9.82 -1.06
N ASN A 261 19.67 8.95 -0.08
CA ASN A 261 20.73 9.14 0.90
C ASN A 261 22.11 8.94 0.25
N TYR A 262 22.51 9.94 -0.52
CA TYR A 262 23.85 10.04 -1.07
C TYR A 262 24.84 10.38 0.05
N ASP A 263 25.83 9.53 0.28
CA ASP A 263 26.99 9.91 1.08
C ASP A 263 27.85 10.90 0.28
N TRP A 264 27.53 12.19 0.44
CA TRP A 264 28.24 13.29 -0.21
C TRP A 264 29.73 13.35 0.15
N ASN A 265 30.17 12.68 1.22
CA ASN A 265 31.59 12.61 1.57
C ASN A 265 32.38 11.74 0.58
N LEU A 266 31.75 10.76 -0.08
CA LEU A 266 32.37 9.97 -1.15
C LEU A 266 32.61 10.78 -2.43
N PHE A 267 31.87 11.87 -2.62
CA PHE A 267 31.97 12.74 -3.80
C PHE A 267 32.95 13.92 -3.62
N ARG A 268 33.42 14.17 -2.41
CA ARG A 268 34.47 15.17 -2.15
C ARG A 268 35.84 14.48 -2.23
N LYS A 269 36.37 14.35 -3.45
CA LYS A 269 37.81 14.11 -3.69
C LYS A 269 38.54 15.43 -3.83
#